data_AF-A0A3A1QZS0-F1
#
_entry.id   AF-A0A3A1QZS0-F1
#
_cell.length_a   1.000
_cell.length_b   1.000
_cell.length_c   1.000
_cell.angle_alpha   90.00
_cell.angle_beta   90.00
_cell.angle_gamma   90.00
#
_symmetry.space_group_name_H-M   'P 1'
#
loop_
_entity.id
_entity.type
_entity.pdbx_description
1 polymer ?
#
loop_
_entity_poly.entity_id
_entity_poly.type
_entity_poly.pdbx_seq_one_letter_code
_entity_poly.pdbx_strand_id
1 'polypeptide(L)' 'MESHRSKKISKLYRRIVTSDETKALLIYNGLDSNTKEELQQLMKEIDTEHTKSILNKIS' A
#
# COMPACT_ATOMS: atom_id res chain seq x y z
N MET A 1 -1.52 17.79 12.83
CA MET A 1 -0.10 17.53 12.54
C MET A 1 -0.02 16.23 11.77
N GLU A 2 0.42 16.24 10.50
CA GLU A 2 0.70 14.99 9.79
C GLU A 2 1.96 14.35 10.39
N SER A 3 1.78 13.29 11.17
CA SER A 3 2.88 12.51 11.73
C SER A 3 3.79 11.99 10.61
N HIS A 4 5.11 11.98 10.83
CA HIS A 4 6.11 11.42 9.92
C HIS A 4 5.74 10.05 9.35
N ARG A 5 5.01 9.27 10.16
CA ARG A 5 4.45 7.97 9.83
C ARG A 5 3.44 8.02 8.67
N SER A 6 2.51 8.97 8.68
CA SER A 6 1.52 9.15 7.60
C SER A 6 2.19 9.46 6.27
N LYS A 7 3.20 10.35 6.25
CA LYS A 7 3.99 10.65 5.06
C LYS A 7 4.75 9.43 4.51
N LYS A 8 5.20 8.53 5.39
CA LYS A 8 5.87 7.28 4.99
C LYS A 8 4.89 6.32 4.31
N ILE A 9 3.69 6.15 4.88
CA ILE A 9 2.64 5.31 4.31
C ILE A 9 2.17 5.86 2.96
N SER A 10 1.92 7.17 2.83
CA SER A 10 1.53 7.77 1.54
C SER A 10 2.59 7.60 0.46
N LYS A 11 3.89 7.69 0.81
CA LYS A 11 4.98 7.39 -0.13
C LYS A 11 5.00 5.93 -0.55
N LEU A 12 4.81 5.00 0.40
CA LEU A 12 4.75 3.56 0.12
C LEU A 12 3.57 3.22 -0.79
N TYR A 13 2.39 3.76 -0.46
CA TYR A 13 1.19 3.66 -1.28
C TYR A 13 1.47 4.09 -2.72
N ARG A 14 1.98 5.32 -2.90
CA ARG A 14 2.28 5.86 -4.22
C ARG A 14 3.23 4.95 -4.99
N ARG A 15 4.28 4.47 -4.31
CA ARG A 15 5.29 3.59 -4.91
C ARG A 15 4.72 2.23 -5.31
N ILE A 16 3.74 1.71 -4.58
CA ILE A 16 3.06 0.45 -4.89
C ILE A 16 2.13 0.63 -6.09
N VAL A 17 1.27 1.66 -6.10
CA VAL A 17 0.31 1.89 -7.19
C VAL A 17 0.94 2.38 -8.49
N THR A 18 2.18 2.89 -8.45
CA THR A 18 2.93 3.27 -9.66
C THR A 18 3.98 2.23 -10.07
N SER A 19 4.10 1.12 -9.34
CA SER A 19 5.03 0.04 -9.69
C SER A 19 4.31 -1.05 -10.48
N ASP A 20 5.08 -1.75 -11.31
CA ASP A 20 4.60 -2.99 -11.93
C ASP A 20 4.23 -4.04 -10.88
N GLU A 21 3.32 -4.94 -11.22
CA GLU A 21 2.61 -5.80 -10.27
C GLU A 21 3.56 -6.66 -9.42
N THR A 22 4.56 -7.27 -10.06
CA THR A 22 5.57 -8.08 -9.36
C THR A 22 6.36 -7.25 -8.33
N LYS A 23 6.70 -6.01 -8.69
CA LYS A 23 7.46 -5.11 -7.82
C LYS A 23 6.60 -4.60 -6.67
N ALA A 24 5.33 -4.30 -6.93
CA ALA A 24 4.35 -3.94 -5.92
C ALA A 24 4.20 -5.05 -4.87
N LEU A 25 4.06 -6.31 -5.30
CA LEU A 25 3.97 -7.48 -4.43
C LEU A 25 5.24 -7.69 -3.59
N LEU A 26 6.42 -7.59 -4.20
CA LEU A 26 7.70 -7.72 -3.47
C LEU A 26 7.85 -6.64 -2.39
N ILE A 27 7.50 -5.40 -2.72
CA ILE A 27 7.52 -4.29 -1.74
C ILE A 27 6.56 -4.61 -0.61
N TYR A 28 5.31 -4.96 -0.92
CA TYR A 28 4.29 -5.25 0.07
C TYR A 28 4.70 -6.39 1.00
N ASN A 29 5.20 -7.50 0.45
CA ASN A 29 5.60 -8.68 1.24
C ASN A 29 6.72 -8.38 2.23
N GLY A 30 7.66 -7.48 1.87
CA GLY A 30 8.75 -7.04 2.73
C GLY A 30 8.36 -6.05 3.83
N LEU A 31 7.08 -5.66 3.96
CA LEU A 31 6.61 -4.78 5.03
C LEU A 31 6.24 -5.56 6.29
N ASP A 32 6.47 -4.94 7.45
CA ASP A 32 5.94 -5.40 8.74
C ASP A 32 4.41 -5.37 8.77
N SER A 33 3.81 -6.27 9.56
CA SER A 33 2.36 -6.43 9.68
C SER A 33 1.63 -5.12 9.98
N ASN A 34 2.16 -4.31 10.89
CA ASN A 34 1.57 -3.03 11.25
C ASN A 34 1.59 -2.00 10.10
N THR A 35 2.61 -2.05 9.25
CA THR A 35 2.68 -1.19 8.06
C THR A 35 1.75 -1.69 6.96
N LYS A 36 1.61 -3.02 6.82
CA LYS A 36 0.64 -3.64 5.90
C LYS A 36 -0.78 -3.23 6.26
N GLU A 37 -1.17 -3.30 7.53
CA GLU A 37 -2.50 -2.92 7.99
C GLU A 37 -2.83 -1.46 7.69
N GLU A 38 -1.93 -0.52 8.01
CA GLU A 38 -2.15 0.90 7.69
C GLU A 38 -2.21 1.17 6.19
N LEU A 39 -1.37 0.48 5.41
CA LEU A 39 -1.37 0.60 3.97
C LEU A 39 -2.68 0.03 3.37
N GLN A 40 -3.18 -1.09 3.89
CA GLN A 40 -4.45 -1.68 3.50
C GLN A 40 -5.62 -0.76 3.86
N GLN A 41 -5.60 -0.12 5.04
CA GLN A 41 -6.60 0.89 5.41
C GLN A 41 -6.60 2.04 4.42
N LEU A 42 -5.42 2.61 4.12
CA LEU A 42 -5.30 3.69 3.15
C LEU A 42 -5.78 3.27 1.73
N MET A 43 -5.47 2.06 1.29
CA MET A 43 -5.94 1.53 0.01
C MET A 43 -7.46 1.36 -0.04
N LYS A 44 -8.08 0.97 1.08
CA LYS A 44 -9.54 0.88 1.22
C LYS A 44 -10.21 2.26 1.24
N GLU A 45 -9.58 3.25 1.87
CA GLU A 45 -10.10 4.63 1.90
C GLU A 45 -10.07 5.30 0.52
N ILE A 46 -9.05 5.03 -0.29
CA ILE A 46 -8.88 5.63 -1.62
C ILE A 46 -9.69 4.89 -2.71
N ASP A 47 -10.02 3.62 -2.49
CA ASP A 47 -10.96 2.78 -3.29
C ASP A 47 -10.76 2.81 -4.82
N THR A 48 -9.51 2.88 -5.32
CA THR A 48 -9.25 2.83 -6.76
C THR A 48 -9.26 1.39 -7.31
N GLU A 49 -9.58 1.22 -8.59
CA GLU A 49 -9.59 -0.09 -9.27
C GLU A 49 -8.22 -0.79 -9.22
N HIS A 50 -7.14 -0.01 -9.36
CA HIS A 50 -5.76 -0.50 -9.26
C HIS A 50 -5.42 -1.03 -7.85
N THR A 51 -5.87 -0.33 -6.80
CA THR A 51 -5.69 -0.80 -5.41
C THR A 51 -6.51 -2.04 -5.11
N LYS A 52 -7.71 -2.19 -5.69
CA LYS A 52 -8.54 -3.40 -5.54
C LYS A 52 -7.86 -4.61 -6.16
N SER A 53 -7.26 -4.45 -7.34
CA SER A 53 -6.50 -5.52 -8.01
C SER A 53 -5.32 -6.01 -7.15
N ILE A 54 -4.57 -5.07 -6.57
CA ILE A 54 -3.45 -5.39 -5.67
C ILE A 54 -3.95 -6.05 -4.38
N LEU A 55 -5.00 -5.51 -3.75
CA LEU A 55 -5.60 -6.09 -2.53
C LEU A 55 -6.13 -7.52 -2.76
N ASN A 56 -6.79 -7.78 -3.89
CA ASN A 56 -7.30 -9.11 -4.23
C ASN A 56 -6.19 -10.14 -4.46
N LYS A 57 -5.00 -9.73 -4.90
CA LYS A 57 -3.84 -10.62 -5.09
C LYS A 57 -3.05 -10.90 -3.80
N ILE A 58 -3.21 -10.03 -2.81
CA ILE A 58 -2.56 -10.14 -1.51
C ILE A 58 -3.43 -10.93 -0.51
N SER A 59 -4.76 -10.92 -0.71
CA SER A 59 -5.73 -11.54 0.19
C SER A 59 -5.84 -13.05 0.06
#